data_AF-A0A8C5EFX0-F1
#
_entry.id   AF-A0A8C5EFX0-F1
#
_cell.length_a   1.000
_cell.length_b   1.000
_cell.length_c   1.000
_cell.angle_alpha   90.00
_cell.angle_beta   90.00
_cell.angle_gamma   90.00
#
_symmetry.space_group_name_H-M   'P 1'
#
loop_
_entity.id
_entity.type
_entity.pdbx_description
1 polymer ?
#
loop_
_entity_poly.entity_id
_entity_poly.type
_entity_poly.pdbx_seq_one_letter_code
_entity_poly.pdbx_strand_id
1 'polypeptide(L)'
;IIKVVIYNKCFTILNLYSPNNDDPEFFHRVFSELLDLSADSSLIIGGDFNLTLNTSLDRSSKCPNTKPSGSAKVLMNYMDDLGIGDVWRLNNPTKKEYTFFSPVSTEMEQSPHLTPWQNSLS
;
A
#
# COMPACT_ATOMS: atom_id res chain seq x y z
N ILE A 1 8.35 1.15 -13.45
CA ILE A 1 7.03 1.73 -13.79
C ILE A 1 6.73 1.37 -15.23
N ILE A 2 5.52 0.88 -15.51
CA ILE A 2 5.08 0.52 -16.87
C ILE A 2 3.75 1.22 -17.14
N LYS A 3 3.63 1.86 -18.30
CA LYS A 3 2.34 2.35 -18.82
C LYS A 3 1.75 1.33 -19.77
N VAL A 4 0.46 1.00 -19.60
CA VAL A 4 -0.26 0.05 -20.46
C VAL A 4 -1.63 0.59 -20.83
N VAL A 5 -2.11 0.22 -22.01
CA VAL A 5 -3.48 0.53 -22.45
C VAL A 5 -4.28 -0.76 -22.52
N ILE A 6 -5.35 -0.84 -21.75
CA ILE A 6 -6.24 -2.00 -21.69
C ILE A 6 -7.67 -1.51 -21.90
N TYR A 7 -8.38 -2.08 -22.88
CA TYR A 7 -9.74 -1.66 -23.25
C TYR A 7 -9.89 -0.13 -23.40
N ASN A 8 -8.93 0.49 -24.09
CA ASN A 8 -8.90 1.94 -24.34
C ASN A 8 -8.80 2.82 -23.07
N LYS A 9 -8.36 2.25 -21.94
CA LYS A 9 -8.01 2.97 -20.70
C LYS A 9 -6.51 2.87 -20.45
N CYS A 10 -5.89 3.99 -20.08
CA CYS A 10 -4.47 4.06 -19.73
C CYS A 10 -4.26 3.74 -18.26
N PHE A 11 -3.30 2.86 -17.97
CA PHE A 11 -2.91 2.48 -16.61
C PHE A 11 -1.41 2.69 -16.42
N THR A 12 -1.03 3.23 -15.27
CA THR A 12 0.35 3.25 -14.79
C THR A 12 0.50 2.20 -13.71
N ILE A 13 1.39 1.24 -13.92
CA ILE A 13 1.63 0.12 -13.00
C ILE A 13 3.03 0.27 -12.39
N LEU A 14 3.10 0.29 -11.06
CA LEU A 14 4.33 0.29 -10.28
C LEU A 14 4.41 -1.02 -9.47
N ASN A 15 5.54 -1.72 -9.58
CA ASN A 15 5.92 -2.77 -8.65
C ASN A 15 7.00 -2.21 -7.71
N LEU A 16 6.67 -2.03 -6.44
CA LEU A 16 7.50 -1.40 -5.44
C LEU A 16 8.14 -2.44 -4.51
N TYR A 17 9.43 -2.30 -4.23
CA TYR A 17 10.10 -3.02 -3.14
C TYR A 17 10.69 -1.97 -2.21
N SER A 18 10.10 -1.82 -1.02
CA SER A 18 10.53 -0.82 -0.06
C SER A 18 11.62 -1.35 0.87
N PRO A 19 12.36 -0.46 1.56
CA PRO A 19 13.31 -0.87 2.60
C PRO A 19 12.62 -1.57 3.79
N ASN A 20 13.34 -2.49 4.43
CA ASN A 20 12.88 -3.17 5.65
C ASN A 20 12.86 -2.26 6.89
N ASN A 21 13.57 -1.14 6.84
CA ASN A 21 13.61 -0.13 7.90
C ASN A 21 12.59 0.97 7.64
N ASP A 22 12.20 1.68 8.70
CA ASP A 22 11.36 2.87 8.56
C ASP A 22 12.15 3.97 7.83
N ASP A 23 11.80 4.22 6.57
CA ASP A 23 12.38 5.23 5.68
C ASP A 23 11.25 6.02 4.98
N PRO A 24 10.67 7.04 5.64
CA PRO A 24 9.61 7.85 5.05
C PRO A 24 10.06 8.61 3.80
N GLU A 25 11.34 8.96 3.71
CA GLU A 25 11.91 9.68 2.57
C GLU A 25 11.93 8.82 1.30
N PHE A 26 12.05 7.49 1.42
CA PHE A 26 11.88 6.58 0.29
C PHE A 26 10.51 6.76 -0.37
N PHE A 27 9.44 6.80 0.42
CA PHE A 27 8.09 6.97 -0.10
C PHE A 27 7.88 8.36 -0.70
N HIS A 28 8.40 9.42 -0.07
CA HIS A 28 8.36 10.77 -0.67
C HIS A 28 8.99 10.82 -2.06
N ARG A 29 10.18 10.23 -2.23
CA ARG A 29 10.85 10.16 -3.54
C ARG A 29 10.01 9.41 -4.57
N VAL A 30 9.58 8.19 -4.23
CA VAL A 30 8.78 7.34 -5.14
C VAL A 30 7.50 8.04 -5.58
N PHE A 31 6.74 8.60 -4.63
CA PHE A 31 5.45 9.22 -4.95
C PHE A 31 5.62 10.56 -5.68
N SER A 32 6.69 11.32 -5.41
CA SER A 32 6.99 12.53 -6.19
C SER A 32 7.21 12.23 -7.68
N GLU A 33 7.98 11.19 -8.01
CA GLU A 33 8.18 10.77 -9.40
C GLU A 33 6.89 10.20 -10.02
N LEU A 34 6.10 9.49 -9.21
CA LEU A 34 4.88 8.83 -9.67
C LEU A 34 3.78 9.81 -10.03
N LEU A 35 3.67 10.94 -9.33
CA LEU A 35 2.68 11.99 -9.61
C LEU A 35 2.81 12.52 -11.04
N ASP A 36 4.04 12.84 -11.46
CA ASP A 36 4.31 13.33 -12.81
C ASP A 36 4.04 12.25 -13.87
N LEU A 37 4.40 11.00 -13.56
CA LEU A 37 4.27 9.90 -14.50
C LEU A 37 2.83 9.40 -14.65
N SER A 38 1.97 9.57 -13.65
CA SER A 38 0.65 8.96 -13.61
C SER A 38 -0.51 9.91 -13.91
N ALA A 39 -0.25 11.21 -14.13
CA ALA A 39 -1.25 12.27 -14.26
C ALA A 39 -2.38 12.00 -15.29
N ASP A 40 -2.11 11.24 -16.35
CA ASP A 40 -3.03 10.91 -17.45
C ASP A 40 -3.55 9.47 -17.42
N SER A 41 -3.41 8.77 -16.29
CA SER A 41 -3.63 7.32 -16.21
C SER A 41 -4.20 6.86 -14.87
N SER A 42 -4.83 5.70 -14.85
CA SER A 42 -5.23 5.05 -13.59
C SER A 42 -4.02 4.35 -12.95
N LEU A 43 -3.74 4.65 -11.67
CA LEU A 43 -2.55 4.18 -10.97
C LEU A 43 -2.77 2.85 -10.23
N ILE A 44 -1.93 1.85 -10.50
CA ILE A 44 -1.92 0.56 -9.79
C ILE A 44 -0.55 0.38 -9.15
N ILE A 45 -0.50 0.14 -7.84
CA ILE A 45 0.75 -0.08 -7.11
C ILE A 45 0.68 -1.43 -6.39
N GLY A 46 1.54 -2.34 -6.81
CA GLY A 46 1.76 -3.61 -6.12
C GLY A 46 3.19 -3.73 -5.64
N GLY A 47 3.49 -4.84 -4.97
CA GLY A 47 4.83 -5.20 -4.52
C GLY A 47 4.90 -5.43 -3.03
N ASP A 48 6.11 -5.30 -2.47
CA ASP A 48 6.37 -5.48 -1.06
C ASP A 48 6.69 -4.12 -0.41
N PHE A 49 5.78 -3.67 0.44
CA PHE A 49 5.87 -2.39 1.13
C PHE A 49 6.59 -2.49 2.48
N ASN A 50 6.94 -3.70 2.96
CA ASN A 50 7.64 -3.92 4.24
C ASN A 50 7.08 -3.08 5.41
N LEU A 51 5.75 -2.87 5.42
CA LEU A 51 5.05 -2.10 6.43
C LEU A 51 3.60 -2.57 6.55
N THR A 52 2.99 -2.24 7.69
CA THR A 52 1.55 -2.39 7.95
C THR A 52 0.84 -1.04 7.94
N LEU A 53 -0.35 -0.99 7.32
CA LEU A 53 -1.21 0.20 7.34
C LEU A 53 -2.08 0.24 8.61
N ASN A 54 -2.65 -0.90 8.99
CA ASN A 54 -3.46 -1.07 10.18
C ASN A 54 -2.84 -2.11 11.10
N THR A 55 -2.03 -1.66 12.06
CA THR A 55 -1.32 -2.51 13.01
C THR A 55 -2.23 -3.46 13.81
N SER A 56 -3.50 -3.13 14.00
CA SER A 56 -4.44 -3.98 14.75
C SER A 56 -4.98 -5.18 13.94
N LEU A 57 -5.03 -5.05 12.62
CA LEU A 57 -5.56 -6.06 11.71
C LEU A 57 -4.48 -6.76 10.88
N ASP A 58 -3.43 -6.02 10.50
CA ASP A 58 -2.34 -6.47 9.63
C ASP A 58 -1.23 -7.19 10.40
N ARG A 59 -1.21 -7.11 11.74
CA ARG A 59 -0.30 -7.86 12.60
C ARG A 59 -1.02 -8.84 13.52
N SER A 60 -0.37 -9.96 13.79
CA SER A 60 -0.83 -10.95 14.78
C SER A 60 -0.42 -10.62 16.22
N SER A 61 0.30 -9.52 16.44
CA SER A 61 0.96 -9.21 17.71
C SER A 61 -0.02 -9.03 18.88
N LYS A 62 0.47 -9.29 20.10
CA LYS A 62 -0.29 -9.12 21.37
C LYS A 62 -0.49 -7.64 21.76
N CYS A 63 0.14 -6.72 21.04
CA CYS A 63 0.05 -5.27 21.26
C CYS A 63 -0.59 -4.60 20.03
N PRO A 64 -1.92 -4.72 19.85
CA PRO A 64 -2.63 -4.25 18.66
C PRO A 64 -2.62 -2.72 18.46
N ASN A 65 -2.08 -1.96 19.43
CA ASN A 65 -2.11 -0.50 19.46
C ASN A 65 -0.73 0.14 19.21
N THR A 66 0.21 -0.56 18.59
CA THR A 66 1.45 0.07 18.12
C THR A 66 1.11 1.16 17.10
N LYS A 67 1.67 2.35 17.30
CA LYS A 67 1.52 3.48 16.37
C LYS A 67 2.05 3.09 14.99
N PRO A 68 1.41 3.54 13.89
CA PRO A 68 1.95 3.37 12.55
C PRO A 68 3.36 3.96 12.43
N SER A 69 4.21 3.32 11.62
CA SER A 69 5.55 3.82 11.29
C SER A 69 5.49 5.17 10.57
N GLY A 70 6.62 5.89 10.50
CA GLY A 70 6.68 7.13 9.71
C GLY A 70 6.35 6.86 8.24
N SER A 71 6.87 5.77 7.69
CA SER A 71 6.63 5.31 6.32
C SER A 71 5.16 5.01 6.06
N ALA A 72 4.48 4.33 7.00
CA ALA A 72 3.06 4.05 6.88
C ALA A 72 2.23 5.34 6.86
N LYS A 73 2.58 6.34 7.68
CA LYS A 73 1.89 7.64 7.67
C LYS A 73 2.07 8.40 6.37
N VAL A 74 3.30 8.45 5.86
CA VAL A 74 3.58 9.09 4.56
C VAL A 74 2.81 8.39 3.45
N LEU A 75 2.82 7.05 3.44
CA LEU A 75 2.05 6.28 2.48
C LEU A 75 0.53 6.56 2.59
N MET A 76 -0.03 6.56 3.80
CA MET A 76 -1.45 6.86 4.02
C MET A 76 -1.82 8.27 3.53
N ASN A 77 -0.98 9.27 3.77
CA ASN A 77 -1.22 10.63 3.25
C ASN A 77 -1.25 10.64 1.72
N TYR A 78 -0.29 9.99 1.06
CA TYR A 78 -0.31 9.86 -0.40
C TYR A 78 -1.49 9.04 -0.90
N MET A 79 -1.93 8.04 -0.14
CA MET A 79 -3.12 7.26 -0.48
C MET A 79 -4.37 8.14 -0.51
N ASP A 80 -4.54 8.99 0.52
CA ASP A 80 -5.62 9.96 0.60
C ASP A 80 -5.53 11.01 -0.52
N ASP A 81 -4.36 11.59 -0.75
CA ASP A 81 -4.12 12.62 -1.78
C ASP A 81 -4.40 12.10 -3.19
N LEU A 82 -4.09 10.83 -3.46
CA LEU A 82 -4.24 10.19 -4.77
C LEU A 82 -5.58 9.46 -4.94
N GLY A 83 -6.38 9.33 -3.88
CA GLY A 83 -7.59 8.51 -3.90
C GLY A 83 -7.33 7.03 -4.21
N ILE A 84 -6.20 6.50 -3.74
CA ILE A 84 -5.84 5.07 -3.86
C ILE A 84 -6.09 4.36 -2.53
N GLY A 85 -6.53 3.11 -2.59
CA GLY A 85 -6.86 2.32 -1.41
C GLY A 85 -6.25 0.93 -1.47
N ASP A 86 -6.06 0.31 -0.30
CA ASP A 86 -5.70 -1.10 -0.22
C ASP A 86 -6.91 -1.98 -0.59
N VAL A 87 -6.87 -2.57 -1.78
CA VAL A 87 -7.96 -3.40 -2.32
C VAL A 87 -8.25 -4.59 -1.45
N TRP A 88 -7.21 -5.21 -0.90
CA TRP A 88 -7.41 -6.38 -0.08
C TRP A 88 -8.18 -6.01 1.18
N ARG A 89 -7.82 -4.90 1.82
CA ARG A 89 -8.49 -4.41 3.04
C ARG A 89 -9.89 -3.89 2.77
N LEU A 90 -10.14 -3.28 1.61
CA LEU A 90 -11.49 -2.90 1.18
C LEU A 90 -12.42 -4.12 1.03
N ASN A 91 -11.91 -5.22 0.47
CA ASN A 91 -12.68 -6.45 0.29
C ASN A 91 -12.75 -7.32 1.56
N ASN A 92 -11.81 -7.14 2.49
CA ASN A 92 -11.75 -7.89 3.74
C ASN A 92 -11.59 -6.96 4.97
N PRO A 93 -12.59 -6.12 5.28
CA PRO A 93 -12.42 -5.04 6.25
C PRO A 93 -11.99 -5.50 7.64
N THR A 94 -12.43 -6.68 8.08
CA THR A 94 -12.20 -7.19 9.44
C THR A 94 -11.37 -8.47 9.49
N LYS A 95 -11.05 -9.09 8.35
CA LYS A 95 -10.28 -10.34 8.35
C LYS A 95 -8.81 -10.07 8.70
N LYS A 96 -8.20 -11.08 9.31
CA LYS A 96 -6.77 -11.13 9.59
C LYS A 96 -6.18 -12.30 8.82
N GLU A 97 -5.50 -11.98 7.72
CA GLU A 97 -4.71 -12.94 6.94
C GLU A 97 -3.34 -12.31 6.72
N TYR A 98 -2.30 -13.13 6.73
CA TYR A 98 -0.92 -12.65 6.77
C TYR A 98 -0.11 -13.25 5.64
N THR A 99 0.84 -12.48 5.12
CA THR A 99 1.69 -12.84 3.98
C THR A 99 3.12 -13.18 4.38
N PHE A 100 3.53 -12.81 5.60
CA PHE A 100 4.88 -13.03 6.12
C PHE A 100 4.87 -13.57 7.56
N PHE A 101 5.86 -14.40 7.90
CA PHE A 101 6.10 -14.89 9.26
C PHE A 101 7.54 -14.56 9.70
N SER A 102 7.67 -13.91 10.85
CA SER A 102 8.95 -13.62 11.49
C SER A 102 9.26 -14.69 12.55
N PRO A 103 10.27 -15.57 12.34
CA PRO A 103 10.66 -16.58 13.33
C PRO A 103 11.21 -15.97 14.62
N VAL A 104 11.77 -14.75 14.53
CA VAL A 104 12.45 -14.05 15.63
C VAL A 104 11.45 -13.45 16.62
N SER A 105 10.33 -12.94 16.14
CA SER A 105 9.27 -12.34 16.98
C SER A 105 8.07 -13.27 17.18
N THR A 106 7.96 -14.37 16.44
CA THR A 106 6.76 -15.23 16.36
C THR A 106 5.52 -14.44 15.89
N GLU A 107 5.73 -13.41 15.06
CA GLU A 107 4.68 -12.52 14.54
C GLU A 107 4.46 -12.72 13.05
N MET A 108 3.22 -12.47 12.61
CA MET A 108 2.83 -12.48 11.20
C MET A 108 2.39 -11.09 10.76
N GLU A 109 2.69 -10.74 9.50
CA GLU A 109 2.43 -9.42 8.92
C GLU A 109 1.75 -9.52 7.55
N GLN A 110 0.88 -8.56 7.24
CA GLN A 110 0.23 -8.39 5.94
C GLN A 110 0.75 -7.14 5.22
N SER A 111 1.19 -7.30 3.97
CA SER A 111 1.59 -6.19 3.11
C SER A 111 0.38 -5.60 2.34
N PRO A 112 0.26 -4.27 2.20
CA PRO A 112 -0.85 -3.64 1.47
C PRO A 112 -0.76 -3.84 -0.05
N HIS A 113 -1.91 -3.82 -0.73
CA HIS A 113 -2.01 -3.88 -2.20
C HIS A 113 -2.89 -2.74 -2.73
N LEU A 114 -2.31 -1.74 -3.41
CA LEU A 114 -3.00 -0.48 -3.71
C LEU A 114 -3.56 -0.41 -5.14
N THR A 115 -4.81 0.02 -5.28
CA THR A 115 -5.41 0.37 -6.59
C THR A 115 -6.29 1.62 -6.49
N PRO A 116 -6.75 2.21 -7.61
CA PRO A 116 -7.64 3.37 -7.59
C PRO A 116 -8.97 3.05 -6.93
N TRP A 117 -9.54 4.01 -6.19
CA TRP A 117 -10.89 3.94 -5.67
C TRP A 117 -11.90 4.23 -6.80
N GLN A 118 -12.51 3.20 -7.38
CA GLN A 118 -13.63 3.38 -8.29
C GLN A 118 -14.93 3.45 -7.48
N ASN A 119 -15.63 4.59 -7.56
CA ASN A 119 -16.97 4.78 -7.04
C ASN A 119 -17.87 3.57 -7.33
N SER A 120 -18.40 2.97 -6.26
CA SER A 120 -19.56 2.09 -6.33
C SER A 120 -20.78 2.91 -6.78
N LEU A 121 -21.05 2.93 -8.07
CA LEU A 121 -22.37 3.28 -8.59
C LEU A 121 -23.20 1.99 -8.65
N SER A 122 -24.02 1.81 -7.62
CA SER A 122 -25.32 1.12 -7.67
C SER A 122 -26.22 1.72 -6.60
#